data_AF-A0A7W8YSA8-F1
#
_entry.id   AF-A0A7W8YSA8-F1
#
_cell.length_a   1.000
_cell.length_b   1.000
_cell.length_c   1.000
_cell.angle_alpha   90.00
_cell.angle_beta   90.00
_cell.angle_gamma   90.00
#
_symmetry.space_group_name_H-M   'P 1'
#
loop_
_entity.id
_entity.type
_entity.pdbx_description
1 polymer ?
#
loop_
_entity_poly.entity_id
_entity_poly.type
_entity_poly.pdbx_seq_one_letter_code
_entity_poly.pdbx_strand_id
1 'polypeptide(L)'
;MVRTLKLGLLFFCAVAAGCSKNNNSSPDNNSSPDNTVVVAGKKGTDFNVNNQNGTWWGNVINLQSHWYYTWGTDLPLQNAPQNCEFVPMFWGRSNVSDANIAYAKQLGTQGKAKFILGFNEPDLGDQSNMSVQDALAAWPKLETIGLPLGSPATAWPTRQWMYDFLDQAIAQNKRVDFICVHMYVGTDDVAFIKVLQDLHDKYKKPIWITEFATAANNATTMAQNPYTPEMVLAFMQRLLPKLEALDFVQRYSWFSGSPTSSRLWSSALVDANGNLTALGKWYSAYKPNTAIRK
;
A
#
# COMPACT_ATOMS: atom_id res chain seq x y z
N MET A 1 26.19 -53.49 -36.34
CA MET A 1 26.57 -52.21 -35.73
C MET A 1 25.44 -51.22 -35.97
N VAL A 2 24.67 -50.93 -34.91
CA VAL A 2 23.97 -49.67 -34.58
C VAL A 2 23.17 -48.87 -35.65
N ARG A 3 21.85 -48.87 -35.40
CA ARG A 3 20.81 -47.80 -35.46
C ARG A 3 20.12 -47.38 -36.77
N THR A 4 18.85 -47.78 -36.79
CA THR A 4 17.64 -47.23 -37.42
C THR A 4 17.38 -45.74 -37.12
N LEU A 5 16.88 -45.01 -38.12
CA LEU A 5 16.26 -43.68 -37.99
C LEU A 5 14.78 -43.74 -38.40
N LYS A 6 13.95 -42.95 -37.71
CA LYS A 6 12.49 -43.06 -37.61
C LYS A 6 11.71 -42.31 -38.69
N LEU A 7 10.57 -42.95 -39.00
CA LEU A 7 9.29 -42.55 -39.59
C LEU A 7 8.81 -41.11 -39.31
N GLY A 8 8.27 -40.45 -40.34
CA GLY A 8 7.36 -39.31 -40.23
C GLY A 8 6.12 -39.56 -41.08
N LEU A 9 4.93 -39.50 -40.46
CA LEU A 9 3.63 -39.72 -41.10
C LEU A 9 2.75 -38.48 -40.86
N LEU A 10 2.39 -37.78 -41.94
CA LEU A 10 1.35 -36.75 -41.95
C LEU A 10 -0.02 -37.42 -42.08
N PHE A 11 -1.02 -36.91 -41.35
CA PHE A 11 -2.43 -37.24 -41.58
C PHE A 11 -3.29 -35.97 -41.65
N PHE A 12 -4.18 -35.97 -42.62
CA PHE A 12 -5.14 -34.93 -43.03
C PHE A 12 -6.53 -35.21 -42.43
N CYS A 13 -7.44 -34.23 -42.49
CA CYS A 13 -8.93 -34.26 -42.44
C CYS A 13 -9.51 -33.33 -41.36
N ALA A 14 -10.20 -32.24 -41.69
CA ALA A 14 -11.48 -32.05 -42.41
C ALA A 14 -12.70 -32.01 -41.47
N VAL A 15 -13.53 -30.98 -41.69
CA VAL A 15 -14.64 -30.49 -40.86
C VAL A 15 -15.95 -31.19 -41.24
N ALA A 16 -16.84 -31.48 -40.29
CA ALA A 16 -18.27 -31.70 -40.53
C ALA A 16 -19.14 -31.31 -39.32
N ALA A 17 -20.28 -30.69 -39.60
CA ALA A 17 -21.31 -30.25 -38.67
C ALA A 17 -22.41 -31.31 -38.45
N GLY A 18 -23.13 -31.26 -37.32
CA GLY A 18 -24.30 -32.09 -37.02
C GLY A 18 -25.03 -31.66 -35.72
N CYS A 19 -26.36 -31.81 -35.68
CA CYS A 19 -27.34 -31.03 -34.90
C CYS A 19 -27.71 -31.52 -33.47
N SER A 20 -28.13 -30.53 -32.65
CA SER A 20 -29.09 -30.46 -31.51
C SER A 20 -29.84 -31.69 -30.96
N LYS A 21 -29.85 -31.86 -29.61
CA LYS A 21 -31.03 -31.62 -28.73
C LYS A 21 -30.80 -31.87 -27.21
N ASN A 22 -31.45 -30.99 -26.43
CA ASN A 22 -32.01 -31.12 -25.06
C ASN A 22 -31.14 -31.01 -23.79
N ASN A 23 -31.26 -29.84 -23.16
CA ASN A 23 -31.59 -29.56 -21.76
C ASN A 23 -31.25 -30.62 -20.69
N ASN A 24 -30.21 -30.32 -19.90
CA ASN A 24 -30.28 -30.56 -18.47
C ASN A 24 -29.73 -29.35 -17.72
N SER A 25 -30.64 -28.63 -17.06
CA SER A 25 -30.37 -27.55 -16.14
C SER A 25 -29.79 -28.10 -14.84
N SER A 26 -28.63 -27.58 -14.44
CA SER A 26 -28.22 -27.56 -13.03
C SER A 26 -27.74 -26.14 -12.69
N PRO A 27 -28.12 -25.58 -11.53
CA PRO A 27 -27.90 -24.18 -11.22
C PRO A 27 -26.52 -23.98 -10.59
N ASP A 28 -25.60 -23.33 -11.29
CA ASP A 28 -24.42 -22.74 -10.65
C ASP A 28 -24.82 -21.43 -9.99
N ASN A 29 -25.42 -21.57 -8.80
CA ASN A 29 -25.47 -20.51 -7.81
C ASN A 29 -24.14 -20.53 -7.04
N ASN A 30 -23.20 -19.67 -7.43
CA ASN A 30 -22.41 -18.96 -6.43
C ASN A 30 -21.89 -17.62 -6.98
N SER A 31 -22.75 -16.63 -6.93
CA SER A 31 -22.37 -15.22 -6.96
C SER A 31 -21.66 -14.86 -5.66
N SER A 32 -20.34 -14.74 -5.67
CA SER A 32 -19.68 -13.76 -4.79
C SER A 32 -19.73 -12.43 -5.53
N PRO A 33 -20.38 -11.37 -4.98
CA PRO A 33 -20.26 -10.06 -5.58
C PRO A 33 -18.79 -9.67 -5.44
N ASP A 34 -18.14 -9.46 -6.58
CA ASP A 34 -16.85 -8.81 -6.66
C ASP A 34 -17.03 -7.38 -6.16
N ASN A 35 -16.98 -7.20 -4.83
CA ASN A 35 -16.95 -5.91 -4.16
C ASN A 35 -15.55 -5.29 -4.37
N THR A 36 -15.10 -5.20 -5.62
CA THR A 36 -13.97 -4.36 -5.99
C THR A 36 -14.34 -2.93 -5.63
N VAL A 37 -13.92 -2.51 -4.43
CA VAL A 37 -13.98 -1.11 -4.01
C VAL A 37 -13.12 -0.34 -5.00
N VAL A 38 -13.77 0.41 -5.89
CA VAL A 38 -13.09 1.20 -6.92
C VAL A 38 -12.18 2.23 -6.24
N VAL A 39 -10.87 2.08 -6.43
CA VAL A 39 -9.87 3.04 -5.97
C VAL A 39 -9.79 4.17 -6.99
N ALA A 40 -10.02 5.43 -6.56
CA ALA A 40 -10.07 6.58 -7.47
C ALA A 40 -8.72 6.93 -8.13
N GLY A 41 -7.61 6.55 -7.48
CA GLY A 41 -6.24 6.65 -7.98
C GLY A 41 -5.23 6.11 -6.96
N LYS A 42 -4.05 5.67 -7.41
CA LYS A 42 -3.07 5.00 -6.54
C LYS A 42 -2.31 5.96 -5.62
N LYS A 43 -2.07 7.20 -6.08
CA LYS A 43 -1.28 8.22 -5.39
C LYS A 43 -1.95 8.71 -4.09
N GLY A 44 -1.26 8.53 -2.97
CA GLY A 44 -1.64 9.07 -1.66
C GLY A 44 -0.50 9.78 -0.95
N THR A 45 -0.77 10.20 0.29
CA THR A 45 0.18 10.89 1.16
C THR A 45 -0.05 10.55 2.63
N ASP A 46 1.02 10.62 3.40
CA ASP A 46 1.05 10.40 4.84
C ASP A 46 1.59 11.64 5.57
N PHE A 47 0.76 12.24 6.43
CA PHE A 47 1.15 13.39 7.24
C PHE A 47 0.59 13.28 8.64
N ASN A 48 1.44 13.55 9.64
CA ASN A 48 1.02 13.50 11.03
C ASN A 48 0.06 14.66 11.31
N VAL A 49 -0.97 14.45 12.11
CA VAL A 49 -1.93 15.52 12.46
C VAL A 49 -1.26 16.73 13.14
N ASN A 50 -0.09 16.52 13.75
CA ASN A 50 0.76 17.54 14.37
C ASN A 50 1.94 17.99 13.47
N ASN A 51 1.86 17.75 12.16
CA ASN A 51 2.88 18.15 11.21
C ASN A 51 3.24 19.65 11.37
N GLN A 52 4.54 19.93 11.37
CA GLN A 52 5.07 21.29 11.60
C GLN A 52 5.43 22.03 10.31
N ASN A 53 5.67 21.31 9.22
CA ASN A 53 6.00 21.88 7.92
C ASN A 53 4.71 22.12 7.11
N GLY A 54 4.01 23.21 7.41
CA GLY A 54 2.64 23.43 6.95
C GLY A 54 1.61 22.63 7.73
N THR A 55 0.36 22.56 7.24
CA THR A 55 -0.70 21.76 7.86
C THR A 55 -0.83 20.41 7.16
N TRP A 56 -1.14 19.35 7.90
CA TRP A 56 -1.31 18.01 7.31
C TRP A 56 -2.37 18.01 6.19
N TRP A 57 -3.52 18.64 6.41
CA TRP A 57 -4.60 18.70 5.43
C TRP A 57 -4.24 19.59 4.24
N GLY A 58 -3.57 20.71 4.47
CA GLY A 58 -3.07 21.58 3.41
C GLY A 58 -2.05 20.87 2.53
N ASN A 59 -1.14 20.09 3.12
CA ASN A 59 -0.16 19.31 2.39
C ASN A 59 -0.83 18.21 1.54
N VAL A 60 -1.81 17.49 2.08
CA VAL A 60 -2.60 16.49 1.34
C VAL A 60 -3.31 17.13 0.13
N ILE A 61 -3.92 18.31 0.32
CA ILE A 61 -4.57 19.08 -0.77
C ILE A 61 -3.54 19.52 -1.82
N ASN A 62 -2.43 20.13 -1.38
CA ASN A 62 -1.40 20.68 -2.27
C ASN A 62 -0.70 19.58 -3.09
N LEU A 63 -0.62 18.35 -2.57
CA LEU A 63 -0.04 17.19 -3.26
C LEU A 63 -1.07 16.44 -4.14
N GLN A 64 -2.31 16.92 -4.17
CA GLN A 64 -3.38 16.41 -5.04
C GLN A 64 -3.58 14.90 -4.89
N SER A 65 -3.60 14.44 -3.63
CA SER A 65 -3.72 13.03 -3.25
C SER A 65 -5.12 12.48 -3.50
N HIS A 66 -5.23 11.19 -3.83
CA HIS A 66 -6.51 10.47 -3.90
C HIS A 66 -6.91 9.88 -2.56
N TRP A 67 -5.93 9.60 -1.71
CA TRP A 67 -6.12 9.07 -0.37
C TRP A 67 -5.00 9.55 0.56
N TYR A 68 -5.24 9.45 1.87
CA TYR A 68 -4.24 9.78 2.88
C TYR A 68 -4.46 9.00 4.18
N TYR A 69 -3.40 8.92 4.99
CA TYR A 69 -3.49 8.48 6.38
C TYR A 69 -2.57 9.32 7.28
N THR A 70 -2.72 9.17 8.59
CA THR A 70 -2.09 10.04 9.59
C THR A 70 -1.43 9.28 10.74
N TRP A 71 -1.19 7.98 10.55
CA TRP A 71 -0.80 7.00 11.60
C TRP A 71 -1.80 6.87 12.78
N GLY A 72 -2.96 7.51 12.70
CA GLY A 72 -4.01 7.48 13.71
C GLY A 72 -5.26 6.75 13.24
N THR A 73 -6.07 6.32 14.20
CA THR A 73 -7.42 5.81 13.93
C THR A 73 -8.40 6.96 13.71
N ASP A 74 -8.19 8.08 14.40
CA ASP A 74 -8.97 9.30 14.31
C ASP A 74 -8.15 10.48 13.78
N LEU A 75 -8.86 11.56 13.46
CA LEU A 75 -8.29 12.85 13.12
C LEU A 75 -9.30 13.98 13.37
N PRO A 76 -8.86 15.24 13.39
CA PRO A 76 -9.76 16.40 13.41
C PRO A 76 -10.58 16.49 12.10
N LEU A 77 -11.73 15.79 12.05
CA LEU A 77 -12.56 15.62 10.84
C LEU A 77 -13.00 16.94 10.20
N GLN A 78 -13.11 18.04 10.96
CA GLN A 78 -13.43 19.36 10.43
C GLN A 78 -12.38 19.92 9.47
N ASN A 79 -11.17 19.36 9.48
CA ASN A 79 -10.07 19.72 8.58
C ASN A 79 -9.82 18.64 7.50
N ALA A 80 -10.58 17.54 7.49
CA ALA A 80 -10.42 16.47 6.52
C ALA A 80 -10.61 16.97 5.08
N PRO A 81 -9.63 16.78 4.18
CA PRO A 81 -9.81 17.10 2.77
C PRO A 81 -11.00 16.34 2.18
N GLN A 82 -11.82 17.05 1.41
CA GLN A 82 -12.92 16.47 0.65
C GLN A 82 -12.43 15.85 -0.66
N ASN A 83 -13.17 14.86 -1.16
CA ASN A 83 -12.83 14.07 -2.35
C ASN A 83 -11.46 13.38 -2.25
N CYS A 84 -10.95 13.18 -1.05
CA CYS A 84 -9.72 12.46 -0.75
C CYS A 84 -10.03 11.45 0.35
N GLU A 85 -9.68 10.20 0.12
CA GLU A 85 -10.09 9.13 1.02
C GLU A 85 -9.18 9.05 2.25
N PHE A 86 -9.75 9.21 3.44
CA PHE A 86 -9.05 8.91 4.69
C PHE A 86 -9.02 7.40 4.95
N VAL A 87 -7.85 6.89 5.31
CA VAL A 87 -7.66 5.49 5.72
C VAL A 87 -7.19 5.42 7.17
N PRO A 88 -8.06 5.02 8.12
CA PRO A 88 -7.69 4.85 9.53
C PRO A 88 -6.61 3.78 9.70
N MET A 89 -5.68 4.02 10.63
CA MET A 89 -4.68 3.05 11.05
C MET A 89 -4.87 2.66 12.51
N PHE A 90 -4.69 1.38 12.81
CA PHE A 90 -4.51 0.89 14.18
C PHE A 90 -3.02 0.69 14.40
N TRP A 91 -2.31 1.75 14.80
CA TRP A 91 -0.84 1.80 14.79
C TRP A 91 -0.20 0.69 15.62
N GLY A 92 -0.73 0.40 16.81
CA GLY A 92 -0.27 -0.71 17.65
C GLY A 92 -1.34 -1.22 18.61
N ARG A 93 -0.93 -2.07 19.56
CA ARG A 93 -1.83 -2.74 20.53
C ARG A 93 -2.75 -1.79 21.28
N SER A 94 -2.24 -0.62 21.69
CA SER A 94 -2.99 0.38 22.44
C SER A 94 -4.16 0.98 21.65
N ASN A 95 -4.11 0.95 20.32
CA ASN A 95 -5.19 1.45 19.47
C ASN A 95 -6.37 0.49 19.36
N VAL A 96 -6.22 -0.80 19.74
CA VAL A 96 -7.25 -1.83 19.60
C VAL A 96 -8.27 -1.79 20.76
N SER A 97 -8.82 -0.60 21.02
CA SER A 97 -9.83 -0.35 22.05
C SER A 97 -11.26 -0.46 21.48
N ASP A 98 -12.27 -0.73 22.31
CA ASP A 98 -13.66 -0.80 21.85
C ASP A 98 -14.14 0.53 21.25
N ALA A 99 -13.68 1.66 21.82
CA ALA A 99 -13.97 2.99 21.32
C ALA A 99 -13.43 3.19 19.89
N ASN A 100 -12.18 2.82 19.62
CA ASN A 100 -11.58 2.97 18.30
C ASN A 100 -12.21 2.03 17.27
N ILE A 101 -12.57 0.80 17.66
CA ILE A 101 -13.31 -0.12 16.80
C ILE A 101 -14.69 0.45 16.44
N ALA A 102 -15.43 0.96 17.44
CA ALA A 102 -16.74 1.58 17.21
C ALA A 102 -16.64 2.81 16.29
N TYR A 103 -15.61 3.63 16.49
CA TYR A 103 -15.35 4.79 15.65
C TYR A 103 -15.02 4.41 14.20
N ALA A 104 -14.14 3.43 13.98
CA ALA A 104 -13.82 2.94 12.64
C ALA A 104 -15.05 2.37 11.91
N LYS A 105 -15.91 1.63 12.62
CA LYS A 105 -17.21 1.18 12.10
C LYS A 105 -18.11 2.34 11.70
N GLN A 106 -18.19 3.36 12.54
CA GLN A 106 -18.99 4.56 12.27
C GLN A 106 -18.49 5.28 11.01
N LEU A 107 -17.17 5.42 10.83
CA LEU A 107 -16.59 5.98 9.60
C LEU A 107 -16.97 5.15 8.37
N GLY A 108 -16.94 3.81 8.49
CA GLY A 108 -17.40 2.89 7.46
C GLY A 108 -18.86 3.11 7.07
N THR A 109 -19.78 3.08 8.04
CA THR A 109 -21.22 3.31 7.80
C THR A 109 -21.51 4.69 7.20
N GLN A 110 -20.72 5.71 7.54
CA GLN A 110 -20.84 7.06 6.97
C GLN A 110 -20.19 7.21 5.58
N GLY A 111 -19.56 6.16 5.06
CA GLY A 111 -18.80 6.22 3.80
C GLY A 111 -17.53 7.07 3.86
N LYS A 112 -17.06 7.40 5.07
CA LYS A 112 -15.86 8.24 5.31
C LYS A 112 -14.56 7.46 5.33
N ALA A 113 -14.64 6.16 5.57
CA ALA A 113 -13.52 5.22 5.44
C ALA A 113 -13.99 3.99 4.68
N LYS A 114 -13.17 3.48 3.75
CA LYS A 114 -13.48 2.24 3.00
C LYS A 114 -12.44 1.15 3.23
N PHE A 115 -11.30 1.47 3.85
CA PHE A 115 -10.23 0.54 4.16
C PHE A 115 -9.67 0.85 5.56
N ILE A 116 -8.99 -0.12 6.16
CA ILE A 116 -8.28 0.01 7.43
C ILE A 116 -6.83 -0.45 7.25
N LEU A 117 -5.87 0.28 7.82
CA LEU A 117 -4.47 -0.13 7.93
C LEU A 117 -4.23 -0.83 9.28
N GLY A 118 -3.48 -1.93 9.24
CA GLY A 118 -3.03 -2.67 10.42
C GLY A 118 -1.87 -1.97 11.15
N PHE A 119 -1.14 -2.75 11.94
CA PHE A 119 -0.08 -2.26 12.82
C PHE A 119 1.14 -1.71 12.06
N ASN A 120 1.75 -0.67 12.61
CA ASN A 120 2.91 0.03 12.05
C ASN A 120 4.22 -0.53 12.61
N GLU A 121 5.04 -1.10 11.75
CA GLU A 121 6.38 -1.61 12.04
C GLU A 121 6.46 -2.43 13.33
N PRO A 122 5.60 -3.46 13.50
CA PRO A 122 5.57 -4.26 14.72
C PRO A 122 6.89 -4.99 15.00
N ASP A 123 7.74 -5.15 13.98
CA ASP A 123 9.04 -5.79 14.09
C ASP A 123 10.16 -4.89 14.66
N LEU A 124 9.86 -3.62 14.95
CA LEU A 124 10.81 -2.67 15.54
C LEU A 124 10.42 -2.29 16.98
N GLY A 125 11.43 -2.21 17.85
CA GLY A 125 11.24 -1.94 19.28
C GLY A 125 10.84 -0.50 19.61
N ASP A 126 11.15 0.45 18.73
CA ASP A 126 10.82 1.88 18.81
C ASP A 126 9.55 2.24 18.04
N GLN A 127 8.87 1.25 17.47
CA GLN A 127 7.59 1.40 16.77
C GLN A 127 6.49 0.66 17.55
N SER A 128 5.55 -0.01 16.88
CA SER A 128 4.46 -0.68 17.61
C SER A 128 4.92 -1.85 18.47
N ASN A 129 6.12 -2.41 18.20
CA ASN A 129 6.82 -3.39 19.01
C ASN A 129 5.91 -4.54 19.48
N MET A 130 5.45 -5.35 18.53
CA MET A 130 4.51 -6.44 18.77
C MET A 130 5.11 -7.75 18.29
N SER A 131 4.96 -8.81 19.09
CA SER A 131 5.20 -10.16 18.59
C SER A 131 4.15 -10.53 17.53
N VAL A 132 4.47 -11.49 16.66
CA VAL A 132 3.50 -12.04 15.70
C VAL A 132 2.27 -12.59 16.44
N GLN A 133 2.45 -13.22 17.60
CA GLN A 133 1.34 -13.78 18.38
C GLN A 133 0.45 -12.70 18.98
N ASP A 134 1.01 -11.60 19.48
CA ASP A 134 0.21 -10.47 19.97
C ASP A 134 -0.61 -9.84 18.84
N ALA A 135 -0.02 -9.68 17.65
CA ALA A 135 -0.73 -9.17 16.48
C ALA A 135 -1.88 -10.09 16.04
N LEU A 136 -1.64 -11.41 15.96
CA LEU A 136 -2.66 -12.41 15.62
C LEU A 136 -3.76 -12.50 16.67
N ALA A 137 -3.44 -12.33 17.95
CA ALA A 137 -4.40 -12.32 19.05
C ALA A 137 -5.31 -11.08 19.01
N ALA A 138 -4.78 -9.92 18.63
CA ALA A 138 -5.55 -8.69 18.47
C ALA A 138 -6.37 -8.66 17.16
N TRP A 139 -5.94 -9.40 16.13
CA TRP A 139 -6.51 -9.35 14.78
C TRP A 139 -8.05 -9.54 14.69
N PRO A 140 -8.67 -10.52 15.38
CA PRO A 140 -10.12 -10.76 15.28
C PRO A 140 -10.95 -9.53 15.62
N LYS A 141 -10.44 -8.67 16.52
CA LYS A 141 -11.12 -7.44 16.90
C LYS A 141 -11.14 -6.43 15.77
N LEU A 142 -10.05 -6.28 15.02
CA LEU A 142 -9.96 -5.46 13.81
C LEU A 142 -10.88 -6.02 12.70
N GLU A 143 -10.93 -7.34 12.53
CA GLU A 143 -11.80 -7.97 11.53
C GLU A 143 -13.27 -7.61 11.73
N THR A 144 -13.71 -7.39 12.98
CA THR A 144 -15.10 -6.99 13.27
C THR A 144 -15.50 -5.64 12.67
N ILE A 145 -14.54 -4.79 12.27
CA ILE A 145 -14.82 -3.49 11.62
C ILE A 145 -15.58 -3.70 10.31
N GLY A 146 -15.34 -4.84 9.63
CA GLY A 146 -16.08 -5.22 8.41
C GLY A 146 -15.66 -4.46 7.14
N LEU A 147 -14.65 -3.58 7.22
CA LEU A 147 -14.01 -2.97 6.06
C LEU A 147 -12.78 -3.80 5.62
N PRO A 148 -12.38 -3.74 4.34
CA PRO A 148 -11.09 -4.23 3.86
C PRO A 148 -9.93 -3.86 4.79
N LEU A 149 -9.17 -4.86 5.24
CA LEU A 149 -8.16 -4.75 6.27
C LEU A 149 -6.78 -5.12 5.71
N GLY A 150 -5.88 -4.14 5.71
CA GLY A 150 -4.49 -4.29 5.30
C GLY A 150 -3.66 -4.98 6.37
N SER A 151 -2.68 -5.79 5.97
CA SER A 151 -1.71 -6.38 6.89
C SER A 151 -1.02 -5.32 7.77
N PRO A 152 -0.38 -5.72 8.87
CA PRO A 152 0.67 -4.93 9.46
C PRO A 152 1.74 -4.60 8.41
N ALA A 153 2.36 -3.43 8.51
CA ALA A 153 3.48 -3.03 7.65
C ALA A 153 4.77 -3.14 8.45
N THR A 154 5.61 -4.15 8.16
CA THR A 154 6.95 -4.24 8.77
C THR A 154 7.89 -3.21 8.15
N ALA A 155 8.98 -2.89 8.84
CA ALA A 155 9.97 -1.90 8.38
C ALA A 155 10.64 -2.25 7.04
N TRP A 156 10.50 -3.50 6.61
CA TRP A 156 10.80 -3.96 5.25
C TRP A 156 9.90 -5.16 4.89
N PRO A 157 9.53 -5.39 3.61
CA PRO A 157 8.50 -6.38 3.27
C PRO A 157 8.91 -7.84 3.50
N THR A 158 10.22 -8.11 3.50
CA THR A 158 10.77 -9.47 3.60
C THR A 158 11.30 -9.79 5.00
N ARG A 159 10.87 -9.04 6.02
CA ARG A 159 11.20 -9.35 7.42
C ARG A 159 10.51 -10.66 7.79
N GLN A 160 11.20 -11.53 8.55
CA GLN A 160 10.65 -12.83 8.95
C GLN A 160 9.30 -12.67 9.67
N TRP A 161 9.15 -11.62 10.46
CA TRP A 161 7.91 -11.24 11.12
C TRP A 161 6.71 -11.17 10.14
N MET A 162 6.89 -10.54 8.97
CA MET A 162 5.83 -10.40 7.96
C MET A 162 5.40 -11.75 7.42
N TYR A 163 6.37 -12.61 7.09
CA TYR A 163 6.06 -13.96 6.60
C TYR A 163 5.37 -14.80 7.65
N ASP A 164 5.89 -14.79 8.89
CA ASP A 164 5.30 -15.54 9.99
C ASP A 164 3.85 -15.09 10.27
N PHE A 165 3.58 -13.79 10.21
CA PHE A 165 2.23 -13.25 10.39
C PHE A 165 1.31 -13.68 9.25
N LEU A 166 1.70 -13.48 7.98
CA LEU A 166 0.85 -13.81 6.84
C LEU A 166 0.58 -15.32 6.74
N ASP A 167 1.61 -16.15 6.93
CA ASP A 167 1.50 -17.61 6.87
C ASP A 167 0.58 -18.13 7.99
N GLN A 168 0.72 -17.60 9.22
CA GLN A 168 -0.16 -17.97 10.34
C GLN A 168 -1.57 -17.39 10.21
N ALA A 169 -1.74 -16.19 9.67
CA ALA A 169 -3.06 -15.62 9.41
C ALA A 169 -3.83 -16.50 8.41
N ILE A 170 -3.18 -16.96 7.34
CA ILE A 170 -3.75 -17.91 6.38
C ILE A 170 -4.12 -19.23 7.09
N ALA A 171 -3.19 -19.81 7.86
CA ALA A 171 -3.44 -21.07 8.58
C ALA A 171 -4.58 -20.97 9.61
N GLN A 172 -4.79 -19.79 10.20
CA GLN A 172 -5.85 -19.52 11.17
C GLN A 172 -7.13 -18.95 10.53
N ASN A 173 -7.22 -18.92 9.19
CA ASN A 173 -8.34 -18.37 8.43
C ASN A 173 -8.71 -16.92 8.84
N LYS A 174 -7.70 -16.10 9.15
CA LYS A 174 -7.85 -14.66 9.41
C LYS A 174 -7.86 -13.89 8.10
N ARG A 175 -8.75 -12.90 8.00
CA ARG A 175 -8.87 -12.02 6.84
C ARG A 175 -7.73 -11.01 6.80
N VAL A 176 -7.00 -11.02 5.69
CA VAL A 176 -6.04 -10.00 5.27
C VAL A 176 -6.35 -9.70 3.81
N ASP A 177 -6.88 -8.53 3.50
CA ASP A 177 -7.40 -8.23 2.16
C ASP A 177 -6.31 -7.68 1.23
N PHE A 178 -5.33 -6.97 1.78
CA PHE A 178 -4.18 -6.45 1.07
C PHE A 178 -2.94 -6.41 1.98
N ILE A 179 -1.75 -6.37 1.39
CA ILE A 179 -0.48 -6.33 2.12
C ILE A 179 0.05 -4.89 2.13
N CYS A 180 0.32 -4.37 3.31
CA CYS A 180 0.94 -3.06 3.50
C CYS A 180 2.46 -3.21 3.57
N VAL A 181 3.20 -2.35 2.88
CA VAL A 181 4.67 -2.41 2.84
C VAL A 181 5.33 -1.05 3.04
N HIS A 182 6.42 -1.03 3.80
CA HIS A 182 7.34 0.09 3.89
C HIS A 182 8.62 -0.21 3.12
N MET A 183 9.08 0.75 2.32
CA MET A 183 10.26 0.58 1.46
C MET A 183 11.11 1.84 1.41
N TYR A 184 12.07 1.93 2.32
CA TYR A 184 13.09 2.97 2.31
C TYR A 184 14.36 2.47 1.62
N VAL A 185 14.63 2.98 0.42
CA VAL A 185 15.66 2.44 -0.49
C VAL A 185 16.67 3.50 -0.90
N GLY A 186 17.69 3.13 -1.68
CA GLY A 186 18.47 4.09 -2.44
C GLY A 186 17.68 4.61 -3.65
N THR A 187 18.21 4.40 -4.85
CA THR A 187 17.60 4.83 -6.11
C THR A 187 17.41 3.69 -7.12
N ASP A 188 17.45 2.44 -6.65
CA ASP A 188 17.28 1.24 -7.47
C ASP A 188 15.79 0.86 -7.61
N ASP A 189 15.17 1.33 -8.69
CA ASP A 189 13.78 1.02 -9.02
C ASP A 189 13.57 -0.40 -9.56
N VAL A 190 14.63 -1.09 -10.00
CA VAL A 190 14.52 -2.49 -10.46
C VAL A 190 14.37 -3.42 -9.26
N ALA A 191 15.25 -3.28 -8.26
CA ALA A 191 15.16 -4.04 -7.02
C ALA A 191 13.85 -3.74 -6.26
N PHE A 192 13.41 -2.49 -6.26
CA PHE A 192 12.13 -2.09 -5.65
C PHE A 192 10.96 -2.89 -6.24
N ILE A 193 10.84 -2.91 -7.56
CA ILE A 193 9.76 -3.62 -8.26
C ILE A 193 9.86 -5.13 -8.05
N LYS A 194 11.07 -5.69 -8.03
CA LYS A 194 11.28 -7.12 -7.81
C LYS A 194 10.76 -7.59 -6.45
N VAL A 195 11.01 -6.81 -5.39
CA VAL A 195 10.50 -7.12 -4.04
C VAL A 195 8.97 -7.18 -4.02
N LEU A 196 8.31 -6.23 -4.68
CA LEU A 196 6.85 -6.21 -4.77
C LEU A 196 6.30 -7.40 -5.57
N GLN A 197 6.93 -7.73 -6.69
CA GLN A 197 6.54 -8.89 -7.52
C GLN A 197 6.67 -10.20 -6.74
N ASP A 198 7.79 -10.40 -6.04
CA ASP A 198 8.02 -11.62 -5.26
C ASP A 198 7.00 -11.77 -4.12
N LEU A 199 6.70 -10.68 -3.43
CA LEU A 199 5.72 -10.68 -2.35
C LEU A 199 4.31 -10.96 -2.88
N HIS A 200 3.93 -10.31 -3.99
CA HIS A 200 2.66 -10.58 -4.67
C HIS A 200 2.60 -12.02 -5.17
N ASP A 201 3.69 -12.57 -5.73
CA ASP A 201 3.70 -13.92 -6.24
C ASP A 201 3.59 -14.98 -5.14
N LYS A 202 4.15 -14.71 -3.97
CA LYS A 202 4.02 -15.61 -2.81
C LYS A 202 2.59 -15.63 -2.25
N TYR A 203 1.95 -14.47 -2.11
CA TYR A 203 0.69 -14.36 -1.35
C TYR A 203 -0.56 -14.12 -2.21
N LYS A 204 -0.39 -13.73 -3.48
CA LYS A 204 -1.45 -13.40 -4.44
C LYS A 204 -2.48 -12.38 -3.89
N LYS A 205 -2.00 -11.41 -3.11
CA LYS A 205 -2.78 -10.31 -2.53
C LYS A 205 -2.35 -8.96 -3.10
N PRO A 206 -3.29 -8.02 -3.31
CA PRO A 206 -2.93 -6.65 -3.64
C PRO A 206 -1.96 -6.03 -2.62
N ILE A 207 -1.13 -5.11 -3.09
CA ILE A 207 -0.11 -4.43 -2.29
C ILE A 207 -0.41 -2.93 -2.21
N TRP A 208 -0.30 -2.40 -1.00
CA TRP A 208 -0.27 -0.97 -0.71
C TRP A 208 1.10 -0.61 -0.17
N ILE A 209 1.77 0.32 -0.85
CA ILE A 209 3.06 0.85 -0.39
C ILE A 209 2.76 2.04 0.52
N THR A 210 2.56 1.78 1.80
CA THR A 210 2.09 2.79 2.76
C THR A 210 3.17 3.78 3.13
N GLU A 211 4.45 3.41 3.01
CA GLU A 211 5.58 4.34 3.11
C GLU A 211 6.68 3.95 2.13
N PHE A 212 7.20 4.91 1.37
CA PHE A 212 8.46 4.74 0.64
C PHE A 212 9.14 6.08 0.40
N ALA A 213 10.47 6.05 0.40
CA ALA A 213 11.30 7.20 0.08
C ALA A 213 12.73 6.73 -0.22
N THR A 214 13.51 7.59 -0.88
CA THR A 214 14.97 7.42 -0.87
C THR A 214 15.51 7.78 0.52
N ALA A 215 16.34 6.92 1.10
CA ALA A 215 16.86 7.06 2.45
C ALA A 215 18.32 6.68 2.57
N ALA A 216 19.09 7.49 3.29
CA ALA A 216 20.47 7.20 3.67
C ALA A 216 20.54 6.67 5.10
N ASN A 217 20.27 5.37 5.31
CA ASN A 217 20.14 4.78 6.65
C ASN A 217 21.37 4.96 7.56
N ASN A 218 22.56 5.17 6.99
CA ASN A 218 23.81 5.35 7.74
C ASN A 218 24.24 6.82 7.89
N ALA A 219 23.46 7.78 7.37
CA ALA A 219 23.81 9.19 7.45
C ALA A 219 23.44 9.77 8.82
N THR A 220 24.43 10.26 9.57
CA THR A 220 24.22 10.96 10.84
C THR A 220 24.16 12.49 10.68
N THR A 221 24.58 13.01 9.52
CA THR A 221 24.39 14.42 9.13
C THR A 221 23.83 14.54 7.71
N MET A 222 23.18 15.67 7.38
CA MET A 222 22.66 15.90 6.01
C MET A 222 23.76 15.85 4.94
N ALA A 223 24.97 16.34 5.27
CA ALA A 223 26.11 16.34 4.36
C ALA A 223 26.64 14.93 4.03
N GLN A 224 26.37 13.94 4.88
CA GLN A 224 26.73 12.54 4.62
C GLN A 224 25.70 11.81 3.76
N ASN A 225 24.53 12.41 3.51
CA ASN A 225 23.52 11.80 2.66
C ASN A 225 24.01 11.82 1.19
N PRO A 226 24.23 10.65 0.56
CA PRO A 226 24.75 10.59 -0.81
C PRO A 226 23.68 10.92 -1.86
N TYR A 227 22.41 11.05 -1.47
CA TYR A 227 21.30 11.27 -2.39
C TYR A 227 20.95 12.75 -2.44
N THR A 228 21.22 13.40 -3.57
CA THR A 228 20.78 14.78 -3.79
C THR A 228 19.29 14.82 -4.16
N PRO A 229 18.60 15.96 -3.96
CA PRO A 229 17.21 16.12 -4.39
C PRO A 229 16.96 15.76 -5.86
N GLU A 230 17.92 16.03 -6.76
CA GLU A 230 17.83 15.70 -8.18
C GLU A 230 17.89 14.19 -8.42
N MET A 231 18.75 13.46 -7.67
CA MET A 231 18.81 11.99 -7.74
C MET A 231 17.50 11.36 -7.28
N VAL A 232 16.93 11.89 -6.20
CA VAL A 232 15.64 11.42 -5.65
C VAL A 232 14.49 11.70 -6.62
N LEU A 233 14.45 12.90 -7.22
CA LEU A 233 13.47 13.25 -8.25
C LEU A 233 13.58 12.32 -9.47
N ALA A 234 14.79 12.07 -9.97
CA ALA A 234 15.00 11.17 -11.09
C ALA A 234 14.57 9.73 -10.76
N PHE A 235 14.79 9.27 -9.52
CA PHE A 235 14.29 7.97 -9.06
C PHE A 235 12.76 7.92 -9.03
N MET A 236 12.11 8.92 -8.44
CA MET A 236 10.65 9.01 -8.40
C MET A 236 10.04 9.02 -9.81
N GLN A 237 10.64 9.76 -10.75
CA GLN A 237 10.23 9.83 -12.15
C GLN A 237 10.32 8.49 -12.89
N ARG A 238 11.25 7.60 -12.51
CA ARG A 238 11.33 6.24 -13.06
C ARG A 238 10.39 5.26 -12.35
N LEU A 239 10.26 5.38 -11.03
CA LEU A 239 9.53 4.43 -10.20
C LEU A 239 8.01 4.57 -10.34
N LEU A 240 7.45 5.77 -10.22
CA LEU A 240 5.99 5.92 -10.18
C LEU A 240 5.29 5.42 -11.45
N PRO A 241 5.80 5.64 -12.68
CA PRO A 241 5.23 5.01 -13.87
C PRO A 241 5.19 3.48 -13.81
N LYS A 242 6.19 2.85 -13.20
CA LYS A 242 6.21 1.39 -12.99
C LYS A 242 5.15 0.98 -11.98
N LEU A 243 5.01 1.68 -10.86
CA LEU A 243 3.97 1.39 -9.85
C LEU A 243 2.55 1.57 -10.41
N GLU A 244 2.34 2.59 -11.25
CA GLU A 244 1.07 2.80 -11.95
C GLU A 244 0.74 1.62 -12.89
N ALA A 245 1.74 1.06 -13.57
CA ALA A 245 1.55 -0.07 -14.49
C ALA A 245 1.37 -1.45 -13.81
N LEU A 246 1.67 -1.58 -12.51
CA LEU A 246 1.49 -2.84 -11.78
C LEU A 246 0.07 -2.95 -11.22
N ASP A 247 -0.77 -3.81 -11.80
CA ASP A 247 -2.18 -3.97 -11.39
C ASP A 247 -2.33 -4.40 -9.92
N PHE A 248 -1.40 -5.21 -9.42
CA PHE A 248 -1.43 -5.65 -8.02
C PHE A 248 -0.99 -4.56 -7.02
N VAL A 249 -0.35 -3.49 -7.48
CA VAL A 249 -0.10 -2.31 -6.64
C VAL A 249 -1.34 -1.42 -6.72
N GLN A 250 -2.09 -1.33 -5.64
CA GLN A 250 -3.34 -0.56 -5.62
C GLN A 250 -3.15 0.86 -5.10
N ARG A 251 -2.18 1.08 -4.20
CA ARG A 251 -1.91 2.38 -3.60
C ARG A 251 -0.44 2.55 -3.25
N TYR A 252 0.03 3.79 -3.27
CA TYR A 252 1.35 4.17 -2.78
C TYR A 252 1.32 5.54 -2.10
N SER A 253 2.14 5.73 -1.08
CA SER A 253 2.32 6.99 -0.37
C SER A 253 3.81 7.30 -0.18
N TRP A 254 4.27 8.38 -0.82
CA TRP A 254 5.65 8.82 -0.65
C TRP A 254 5.80 9.45 0.75
N PHE A 255 6.69 8.88 1.55
CA PHE A 255 6.97 9.39 2.89
C PHE A 255 7.75 10.70 2.79
N SER A 256 7.11 11.81 3.16
CA SER A 256 7.77 13.11 3.13
C SER A 256 8.75 13.24 4.30
N GLY A 257 10.02 12.99 4.03
CA GLY A 257 11.10 13.23 4.99
C GLY A 257 11.08 14.65 5.55
N SER A 258 11.49 14.81 6.82
CA SER A 258 11.77 16.14 7.36
C SER A 258 12.89 16.79 6.51
N PRO A 259 12.76 18.07 6.12
CA PRO A 259 13.78 18.79 5.34
C PRO A 259 15.11 18.98 6.10
N THR A 260 15.15 18.63 7.39
CA THR A 260 16.36 18.66 8.23
C THR A 260 16.85 17.26 8.63
N SER A 261 16.22 16.19 8.15
CA SER A 261 16.63 14.82 8.47
C SER A 261 17.95 14.46 7.78
N SER A 262 18.97 14.01 8.53
CA SER A 262 20.20 13.47 7.91
C SER A 262 19.91 12.35 6.92
N ARG A 263 18.95 11.49 7.25
CA ARG A 263 18.54 10.31 6.49
C ARG A 263 17.65 10.63 5.28
N LEU A 264 16.73 11.57 5.42
CA LEU A 264 15.59 11.74 4.49
C LEU A 264 15.42 13.14 3.89
N TRP A 265 16.29 14.11 4.18
CA TRP A 265 16.04 15.50 3.76
C TRP A 265 15.84 15.66 2.24
N SER A 266 16.55 14.89 1.41
CA SER A 266 16.41 14.93 -0.05
C SER A 266 15.10 14.33 -0.56
N SER A 267 14.36 13.62 0.29
CA SER A 267 13.04 13.06 0.03
C SER A 267 11.89 13.92 0.55
N ALA A 268 12.15 15.12 1.05
CA ALA A 268 11.11 16.03 1.51
C ALA A 268 10.22 16.51 0.35
N LEU A 269 8.90 16.29 0.45
CA LEU A 269 7.92 16.87 -0.48
C LEU A 269 7.61 18.33 -0.12
N VAL A 270 7.75 18.67 1.15
CA VAL A 270 7.42 19.99 1.71
C VAL A 270 8.64 20.54 2.46
N ASP A 271 8.98 21.79 2.20
CA ASP A 271 10.08 22.48 2.88
C ASP A 271 9.67 22.96 4.29
N ALA A 272 10.63 23.53 5.03
CA ALA A 272 10.39 23.99 6.41
C ALA A 272 9.37 25.13 6.51
N ASN A 273 9.04 25.80 5.41
CA ASN A 273 8.06 26.89 5.34
C ASN A 273 6.68 26.40 4.87
N GLY A 274 6.50 25.10 4.64
CA GLY A 274 5.24 24.55 4.15
C GLY A 274 5.05 24.64 2.64
N ASN A 275 6.09 25.01 1.87
CA ASN A 275 6.01 25.05 0.41
C ASN A 275 6.43 23.72 -0.21
N LEU A 276 5.85 23.37 -1.36
CA LEU A 276 6.28 22.20 -2.11
C LEU A 276 7.73 22.38 -2.63
N THR A 277 8.57 21.39 -2.37
CA THR A 277 9.90 21.27 -2.97
C THR A 277 9.79 20.96 -4.47
N ALA A 278 10.91 20.90 -5.20
CA ALA A 278 10.89 20.42 -6.59
C ALA A 278 10.30 19.00 -6.70
N LEU A 279 10.64 18.12 -5.74
CA LEU A 279 10.08 16.78 -5.62
C LEU A 279 8.57 16.83 -5.36
N GLY A 280 8.13 17.64 -4.39
CA GLY A 280 6.70 17.82 -4.06
C GLY A 280 5.87 18.38 -5.22
N LYS A 281 6.40 19.35 -5.97
CA LYS A 281 5.74 19.91 -7.15
C LYS A 281 5.53 18.84 -8.23
N TRP A 282 6.54 18.01 -8.47
CA TRP A 282 6.43 16.92 -9.44
C TRP A 282 5.44 15.85 -8.96
N TYR A 283 5.51 15.43 -7.69
CA TYR A 283 4.57 14.46 -7.10
C TYR A 283 3.13 14.97 -7.15
N SER A 284 2.90 16.26 -6.88
CA SER A 284 1.60 16.91 -6.99
C SER A 284 1.04 16.82 -8.42
N ALA A 285 1.85 17.17 -9.42
CA ALA A 285 1.45 17.19 -10.82
C ALA A 285 1.30 15.78 -11.46
N TYR A 286 1.90 14.75 -10.88
CA TYR A 286 1.81 13.38 -11.40
C TYR A 286 0.49 12.71 -10.95
N LYS A 287 -0.36 12.29 -11.90
CA LYS A 287 -1.67 11.63 -11.64
C LYS A 287 -2.54 12.34 -10.57
N PRO A 288 -2.79 13.65 -10.73
CA PRO A 288 -3.42 14.46 -9.70
C PRO A 288 -4.89 14.11 -9.46
N ASN A 289 -5.32 14.22 -8.20
CA ASN A 289 -6.72 14.36 -7.86
C ASN A 289 -7.14 15.83 -8.02
N THR A 290 -7.69 16.20 -9.18
CA THR A 290 -8.11 17.57 -9.46
C THR A 290 -9.43 17.96 -8.76
N ALA A 291 -10.09 17.02 -8.08
CA ALA A 291 -11.32 17.25 -7.35
C ALA A 291 -11.07 17.53 -5.86
N ILE A 292 -9.86 17.28 -5.35
CA ILE A 292 -9.53 17.50 -3.94
C ILE A 292 -9.75 18.96 -3.54
N ARG A 293 -10.27 19.16 -2.34
CA ARG A 293 -10.48 20.49 -1.76
C ARG A 293 -10.57 20.38 -0.24
N LYS A 294 -10.61 21.53 0.43
CA LYS A 294 -10.93 21.60 1.85
C LYS A 294 -12.41 21.28 2.08
#